data_AF-A0A915NU01-F1
#
_entry.id   AF-A0A915NU01-F1
#
_cell.length_a   1.000
_cell.length_b   1.000
_cell.length_c   1.000
_cell.angle_alpha   90.00
_cell.angle_beta   90.00
_cell.angle_gamma   90.00
#
_symmetry.space_group_name_H-M   'P 1'
#
loop_
_entity.id
_entity.type
_entity.pdbx_description
1 polymer ?
#
loop_
_entity_poly.entity_id
_entity_poly.type
_entity_poly.pdbx_seq_one_letter_code
_entity_poly.pdbx_strand_id
1 'polypeptide(L)' 'MLEANMSRGEELNFASQNCDIFISTAPTSTFAFWMAYLMPENRPIFYISKIYPYNSKEMVRQHWISIEGMN' A
#
# COMPACT_ATOMS: atom_id res chain seq x y z
N MET A 1 16.61 0.34 23.19
CA MET A 1 16.03 0.40 21.84
C MET A 1 14.99 1.51 21.91
N LEU A 2 15.26 2.68 21.34
CA LEU A 2 14.29 3.76 21.32
C LEU A 2 13.16 3.32 20.39
N GLU A 3 11.96 3.13 20.92
CA GLU A 3 10.76 3.02 20.10
C GLU A 3 10.58 4.38 19.41
N ALA A 4 11.00 4.47 18.16
CA ALA A 4 10.69 5.62 17.31
C ALA A 4 9.19 5.56 17.02
N ASN A 5 8.38 6.13 17.92
CA ASN A 5 6.94 6.19 17.75
C ASN A 5 6.62 7.30 16.74
N MET A 6 6.81 6.98 15.46
CA MET A 6 6.51 7.88 14.36
C MET A 6 5.00 8.17 14.33
N SER A 7 4.63 9.42 14.11
CA SER A 7 3.28 9.77 13.73
C SER A 7 2.90 9.11 12.40
N ARG A 8 1.60 8.98 12.12
CA ARG A 8 1.11 8.45 10.84
C ARG A 8 1.64 9.22 9.63
N GLY A 9 1.84 10.53 9.77
CA GLY A 9 2.43 11.36 8.71
C GLY A 9 3.89 11.01 8.44
N GLU A 10 4.66 10.77 9.50
CA GLU A 10 6.06 10.35 9.39
C GLU A 10 6.20 8.94 8.79
N GLU A 11 5.30 8.01 9.11
CA GLU A 11 5.23 6.69 8.47
C GLU A 11 4.96 6.79 6.96
N LEU A 12 3.99 7.63 6.55
CA LEU A 12 3.68 7.87 5.14
C LEU A 12 4.89 8.46 4.39
N ASN A 13 5.55 9.47 4.97
CA ASN A 13 6.70 10.12 4.37
C ASN A 13 7.93 9.20 4.34
N PHE A 14 8.14 8.40 5.38
CA PHE A 14 9.22 7.43 5.42
C PHE A 14 9.06 6.41 4.30
N ALA A 15 7.86 5.84 4.13
CA ALA A 15 7.58 4.86 3.09
C ALA A 15 7.82 5.44 1.69
N SER A 16 7.27 6.63 1.39
CA SER A 16 7.41 7.24 0.07
C SER A 16 8.85 7.60 -0.29
N GLN A 17 9.70 7.88 0.69
CA GLN A 17 11.11 8.21 0.45
C GLN A 17 12.01 6.97 0.41
N ASN A 18 11.80 6.01 1.31
CA ASN A 18 12.78 4.96 1.60
C ASN A 18 12.39 3.56 1.11
N CYS A 19 11.10 3.26 0.88
CA CYS A 19 10.68 1.92 0.49
C CYS A 19 10.69 1.77 -1.03
N ASP A 20 11.44 0.82 -1.58
CA ASP A 20 11.43 0.51 -3.01
C ASP A 20 10.17 -0.23 -3.46
N ILE A 21 9.53 -0.96 -2.55
CA ILE A 21 8.34 -1.78 -2.79
C ILE A 21 7.35 -1.58 -1.64
N PHE A 22 6.05 -1.57 -1.94
CA PHE A 22 5.00 -1.58 -0.92
C PHE A 22 4.04 -2.76 -1.12
N ILE A 23 3.64 -3.42 -0.03
CA ILE A 23 2.71 -4.55 -0.04
C ILE A 23 1.55 -4.24 0.91
N SER A 24 0.33 -4.17 0.36
CA SER A 24 -0.91 -4.00 1.13
C SER A 24 -1.63 -5.34 1.31
N THR A 25 -1.58 -5.87 2.52
CA THR A 25 -2.34 -7.07 2.93
C THR A 25 -3.66 -6.71 3.63
N ALA A 26 -3.94 -5.43 3.81
CA ALA A 26 -5.16 -4.92 4.45
C ALA A 26 -6.02 -4.10 3.46
N PRO A 27 -6.79 -4.75 2.57
CA PRO A 27 -7.59 -4.11 1.51
C PRO A 27 -8.57 -3.03 1.95
N THR A 28 -9.03 -3.08 3.20
CA THR A 28 -9.96 -2.10 3.78
C THR A 28 -9.25 -0.99 4.58
N SER A 29 -7.93 -1.05 4.70
CA SER A 29 -7.16 -0.04 5.45
C SER A 29 -6.95 1.21 4.62
N THR A 30 -7.61 2.30 5.01
CA THR A 30 -7.38 3.64 4.43
C THR A 30 -5.94 4.11 4.64
N PHE A 31 -5.31 3.74 5.76
CA PHE A 31 -3.92 4.05 6.03
C PHE A 31 -2.97 3.34 5.04
N ALA A 32 -3.18 2.03 4.81
CA ALA A 32 -2.38 1.29 3.82
C ALA A 32 -2.62 1.79 2.40
N PHE A 33 -3.86 2.16 2.07
CA PHE A 33 -4.19 2.81 0.81
C PHE A 33 -3.39 4.11 0.62
N TRP A 34 -3.36 4.99 1.63
CA TRP A 34 -2.63 6.26 1.53
C TRP A 34 -1.11 6.07 1.48
N MET A 35 -0.55 5.10 2.21
CA MET A 35 0.87 4.75 2.07
C MET A 35 1.20 4.35 0.64
N ALA A 36 0.45 3.41 0.07
CA ALA A 36 0.63 3.00 -1.32
C ALA A 36 0.41 4.14 -2.33
N TYR A 37 -0.61 4.97 -2.12
CA TYR A 37 -0.96 6.08 -3.01
C TYR A 37 0.12 7.16 -3.09
N LEU A 38 0.84 7.39 -2.00
CA LEU A 38 1.91 8.39 -1.92
C LEU A 38 3.28 7.84 -2.37
N MET A 39 3.40 6.55 -2.65
CA MET A 39 4.62 6.00 -3.23
C MET A 39 4.85 6.57 -4.63
N PRO A 40 6.12 6.79 -5.02
CA PRO A 40 6.49 7.14 -6.40
C PRO A 40 5.90 6.17 -7.43
N GLU A 41 5.46 6.68 -8.58
CA GLU A 41 4.76 5.88 -9.60
C GLU A 41 5.62 4.77 -10.23
N ASN A 42 6.95 4.92 -10.17
CA ASN A 42 7.90 3.93 -10.66
C ASN A 42 8.17 2.80 -9.66
N ARG A 43 7.56 2.82 -8.47
CA ARG A 43 7.73 1.77 -7.46
C ARG A 43 6.60 0.76 -7.51
N PRO A 44 6.91 -0.55 -7.49
CA PRO A 44 5.88 -1.58 -7.50
C PRO A 44 5.08 -1.57 -6.20
N ILE A 45 3.76 -1.63 -6.37
CA ILE A 45 2.79 -1.70 -5.28
C ILE A 45 1.99 -2.97 -5.47
N PHE A 46 2.05 -3.86 -4.48
CA PHE A 46 1.31 -5.10 -4.46
C PHE A 46 0.14 -5.02 -3.49
N TYR A 47 -1.01 -5.56 -3.84
CA TYR A 47 -2.19 -5.53 -2.95
C TYR A 47 -3.06 -6.77 -3.08
N ILE A 48 -3.81 -7.07 -2.01
CA ILE A 48 -4.89 -8.07 -2.02
C ILE A 48 -6.16 -7.40 -2.57
N SER A 49 -6.75 -7.97 -3.63
CA SER A 49 -7.84 -7.33 -4.36
C SER A 49 -9.26 -7.71 -3.91
N LYS A 50 -9.42 -8.85 -3.24
CA LYS A 50 -10.73 -9.37 -2.86
C LYS A 50 -10.80 -9.57 -1.35
N ILE A 51 -11.68 -8.80 -0.71
CA ILE A 51 -12.27 -9.18 0.57
C ILE A 51 -13.76 -9.25 0.32
N TYR A 52 -14.35 -10.43 0.29
CA TYR A 52 -15.80 -10.55 0.10
C TYR A 52 -16.56 -9.69 1.13
N PRO A 53 -17.56 -8.86 0.71
CA PRO A 53 -18.15 -8.71 -0.63
C PRO A 53 -17.51 -7.60 -1.51
N TYR A 54 -16.40 -7.02 -1.08
CA TYR A 54 -15.74 -5.86 -1.66
C TYR A 54 -14.63 -6.22 -2.68
N ASN A 55 -14.59 -5.48 -3.80
CA ASN A 55 -13.55 -5.57 -4.81
C ASN A 55 -12.81 -4.22 -4.90
N SER A 56 -11.55 -4.18 -4.45
CA SER A 56 -10.77 -2.93 -4.38
C SER A 56 -10.16 -2.50 -5.72
N LYS A 57 -10.33 -3.29 -6.79
CA LYS A 57 -9.75 -3.00 -8.12
C LYS A 57 -10.18 -1.64 -8.69
N GLU A 58 -11.37 -1.15 -8.34
CA GLU A 58 -11.88 0.13 -8.82
C GLU A 58 -11.26 1.34 -8.10
N MET A 59 -10.67 1.15 -6.93
CA MET A 59 -10.08 2.24 -6.13
C MET A 59 -8.59 2.45 -6.37
N VAL A 60 -7.90 1.48 -6.95
CA VAL A 60 -6.43 1.49 -7.07
C VAL A 60 -5.98 2.02 -8.43
N ARG A 61 -4.72 2.46 -8.53
CA ARG A 61 -4.14 2.92 -9.80
C ARG A 61 -3.82 1.74 -10.72
N GLN A 62 -3.82 1.99 -12.03
CA GLN A 62 -3.61 0.95 -13.06
C GLN A 62 -2.28 0.20 -12.92
N HIS A 63 -1.24 0.84 -12.40
CA HIS A 63 0.10 0.25 -12.24
C HIS A 63 0.24 -0.62 -10.97
N TRP A 64 -0.81 -0.74 -10.14
CA TRP A 64 -0.77 -1.58 -8.94
C TRP A 64 -1.04 -3.03 -9.29
N ILE A 65 -0.29 -3.93 -8.65
CA ILE A 65 -0.27 -5.36 -8.98
C ILE A 65 -1.09 -6.12 -7.93
N SER A 66 -2.17 -6.78 -8.35
CA SER A 66 -2.92 -7.67 -7.45
C SER A 66 -2.17 -8.99 -7.27
N ILE A 67 -2.00 -9.42 -6.02
CA ILE A 67 -1.28 -10.66 -5.66
C ILE A 67 -2.11 -11.92 -5.90
N GLU A 68 -3.45 -11.80 -5.97
CA GLU A 68 -4.36 -12.94 -6.18
C GLU A 68 -4.30 -13.54 -7.60
N GLY A 69 -3.45 -13.01 -8.48
CA GLY A 69 -3.23 -13.49 -9.85
C GLY A 69 -1.83 -14.04 -10.12
N MET A 70 -0.98 -14.22 -9.11
CA MET A 70 0.36 -14.79 -9.25
C MET A 70 0.33 -16.31 -9.07
N ASN A 71 -0.25 -17.02 -10.06
CA ASN A 71 -0.09 -18.47 -10.24
C ASN A 71 0.76 -18.74 -11.49
#